data_AF-A0A821XLD4-F1
#
_entry.id   AF-A0A821XLD4-F1
#
_cell.length_a   1.000
_cell.length_b   1.000
_cell.length_c   1.000
_cell.angle_alpha   90.00
_cell.angle_beta   90.00
_cell.angle_gamma   90.00
#
_symmetry.space_group_name_H-M   'P 1'
#
loop_
_entity.id
_entity.type
_entity.pdbx_description
1 polymer ?
#
loop_
_entity_poly.entity_id
_entity_poly.type
_entity_poly.pdbx_seq_one_letter_code
_entity_poly.pdbx_strand_id
1 'polypeptide(L)'
;MTNHLKQSNILLCGSARVGKSTLINAICQQKLAKSTASLNSVTKSVTTYSYECSNGQSTHKTIIWDTPGIESWNENDVRSYLASLIEQAQPLCMIYCASPGSFAILDHIQWLLHECSRKNIFCALVCTNMWTGRYRQEVVNEFCRLLSLVHPNIHPTTEGNITYYDKVALVTMVNSQEYVDEDFSVKKPPSGVEELIFGIGQCLNRDLMFAWFRSVSQNFSFWSTMSSKLSNLLNVPTEAFYSLYENTEEFLFHDAEIIDVPEQKHNKKLVFTLKSQGELSQILSRLGAKNSKTEHSKTEHEQRFSIIAEFENVEHMEAIYNIWQLAMTSQVSCTMDTDNQREISIEDVHQEDKDNHQKY
;
A
#
# COMPACT_ATOMS: atom_id res chain seq x y z
N MET A 1 -24.57 -1.00 -10.75
CA MET A 1 -23.41 -0.59 -9.93
C MET A 1 -22.23 -0.45 -10.87
N THR A 2 -21.60 0.72 -10.95
CA THR A 2 -20.40 0.94 -11.76
C THR A 2 -19.19 0.48 -10.95
N ASN A 3 -18.51 -0.58 -11.40
CA ASN A 3 -17.26 -1.01 -10.76
C ASN A 3 -16.23 0.13 -10.83
N HIS A 4 -15.77 0.61 -9.68
CA HIS A 4 -14.69 1.58 -9.61
C HIS A 4 -13.36 0.86 -9.90
N LEU A 5 -12.82 1.06 -11.09
CA LEU A 5 -11.49 0.58 -11.44
C LEU A 5 -10.43 1.49 -10.82
N LYS A 6 -9.66 0.96 -9.87
CA LYS A 6 -8.46 1.62 -9.33
C LYS A 6 -7.23 1.11 -10.10
N GLN A 7 -6.27 1.98 -10.38
CA GLN A 7 -5.04 1.59 -11.08
C GLN A 7 -3.81 2.00 -10.28
N SER A 8 -2.77 1.18 -10.30
CA SER A 8 -1.45 1.49 -9.77
C SER A 8 -0.38 1.18 -10.79
N ASN A 9 0.57 2.10 -10.92
CA ASN A 9 1.66 1.99 -11.87
C ASN A 9 2.98 1.88 -11.10
N ILE A 10 3.82 0.94 -11.48
CA ILE A 10 5.15 0.72 -10.93
C ILE A 10 6.14 0.80 -12.09
N LEU A 11 7.19 1.61 -11.95
CA LEU A 11 8.21 1.78 -12.98
C LEU A 11 9.51 1.11 -12.56
N LEU A 12 10.02 0.16 -13.35
CA LEU A 12 11.32 -0.45 -13.14
C LEU A 12 12.33 0.02 -14.18
N CYS A 13 13.43 0.60 -13.72
CA CYS A 13 14.51 1.07 -14.58
C CYS A 13 15.88 0.65 -14.04
N GLY A 14 16.91 0.81 -14.86
CA GLY A 14 18.26 0.31 -14.58
C GLY A 14 18.92 -0.26 -15.83
N SER A 15 20.23 -0.53 -15.76
CA SER A 15 21.01 -1.06 -16.88
C SER A 15 20.49 -2.44 -17.36
N ALA A 16 20.93 -2.92 -18.52
CA ALA A 16 20.54 -4.27 -18.95
C ALA A 16 21.16 -5.32 -18.04
N ARG A 17 20.49 -6.48 -17.95
CA ARG A 17 20.93 -7.66 -17.20
C ARG A 17 21.09 -7.48 -15.68
N VAL A 18 20.69 -6.35 -15.11
CA VAL A 18 20.64 -6.12 -13.66
C VAL A 18 19.47 -6.85 -12.96
N GLY A 19 18.79 -7.79 -13.62
CA GLY A 19 17.74 -8.58 -12.97
C GLY A 19 16.37 -7.91 -12.80
N LYS A 20 16.04 -6.84 -13.54
CA LYS A 20 14.72 -6.17 -13.48
C LYS A 20 13.56 -7.15 -13.65
N SER A 21 13.52 -7.89 -14.77
CA SER A 21 12.44 -8.83 -15.07
C SER A 21 12.35 -9.97 -14.04
N THR A 22 13.49 -10.41 -13.48
CA THR A 22 13.50 -11.40 -12.38
C THR A 22 12.90 -10.81 -11.11
N LEU A 23 13.20 -9.55 -10.79
CA LEU A 23 12.62 -8.84 -9.66
C LEU A 23 11.10 -8.64 -9.83
N ILE A 24 10.61 -8.32 -11.04
CA ILE A 24 9.16 -8.26 -11.32
C ILE A 24 8.49 -9.58 -10.96
N ASN A 25 9.04 -10.69 -11.46
CA ASN A 25 8.48 -12.02 -11.19
C ASN A 25 8.50 -12.37 -9.70
N ALA A 26 9.53 -11.94 -8.97
CA ALA A 26 9.64 -12.17 -7.54
C ALA A 26 8.67 -11.28 -6.74
N ILE A 27 8.49 -10.00 -7.10
CA ILE A 27 7.53 -9.09 -6.45
C ILE A 27 6.10 -9.56 -6.67
N CYS A 28 5.75 -10.01 -7.89
CA CYS A 28 4.41 -10.48 -8.19
C CYS A 28 4.18 -11.94 -7.79
N GLN A 29 5.23 -12.69 -7.46
CA GLN A 29 5.23 -14.15 -7.33
C GLN A 29 4.56 -14.87 -8.53
N GLN A 30 4.74 -14.30 -9.73
CA GLN A 30 4.13 -14.76 -10.98
C GLN A 30 5.15 -14.70 -12.12
N LYS A 31 5.01 -15.57 -13.12
CA LYS A 31 5.89 -15.57 -14.31
C LYS A 31 5.37 -14.61 -15.39
N LEU A 32 5.36 -13.31 -15.06
CA LEU A 32 4.87 -12.25 -15.96
C LEU A 32 5.94 -11.84 -16.98
N ALA A 33 7.15 -11.56 -16.49
CA ALA A 33 8.25 -11.05 -17.28
C ALA A 33 9.13 -12.17 -17.83
N LYS A 34 9.55 -12.04 -19.09
CA LYS A 34 10.46 -12.99 -19.73
C LYS A 34 11.89 -12.73 -19.26
N SER A 35 12.37 -13.51 -18.31
CA SER A 35 13.78 -13.52 -17.91
C SER A 35 14.53 -14.61 -18.69
N THR A 36 15.60 -14.25 -19.41
CA THR A 36 16.54 -15.24 -19.98
C THR A 36 17.95 -14.90 -19.53
N ALA A 37 18.77 -15.93 -19.27
CA ALA A 37 20.20 -15.78 -18.98
C ALA A 37 21.05 -15.56 -20.25
N SER A 38 20.43 -15.18 -21.37
CA SER A 38 21.14 -15.02 -22.64
C SER A 38 21.95 -13.73 -22.70
N LEU A 39 23.02 -13.73 -23.51
CA LEU A 39 23.81 -12.54 -23.81
C LEU A 39 23.03 -11.50 -24.64
N ASN A 40 21.82 -11.79 -25.12
CA ASN A 40 21.05 -10.81 -25.87
C ASN A 40 20.15 -10.01 -24.91
N SER A 41 20.12 -8.67 -25.07
CA SER A 41 19.12 -7.86 -24.38
C SER A 41 17.72 -8.34 -24.77
N VAL A 42 16.94 -8.78 -23.78
CA VAL A 42 15.58 -9.32 -23.97
C VAL A 42 14.59 -8.19 -24.19
N THR A 43 14.73 -7.10 -23.42
CA THR A 43 13.84 -5.94 -23.46
C THR A 43 14.43 -4.88 -24.39
N LYS A 44 13.96 -4.87 -25.64
CA LYS A 44 14.36 -3.87 -26.66
C LYS A 44 13.46 -2.63 -26.67
N SER A 45 12.28 -2.73 -26.08
CA SER A 45 11.29 -1.66 -25.93
C SER A 45 10.66 -1.75 -24.56
N VAL A 46 10.10 -0.65 -24.06
CA VAL A 46 9.28 -0.68 -22.83
C VAL A 46 8.22 -1.75 -22.97
N THR A 47 8.16 -2.62 -21.96
CA THR A 47 7.17 -3.70 -21.88
C THR A 47 6.32 -3.47 -20.65
N THR A 48 5.01 -3.49 -20.82
CA THR A 48 4.05 -3.36 -19.72
C THR A 48 3.49 -4.72 -19.35
N TYR A 49 3.54 -5.07 -18.07
CA TYR A 49 2.85 -6.22 -17.51
C TYR A 49 1.66 -5.72 -16.70
N SER A 50 0.52 -6.40 -16.79
CA SER A 50 -0.63 -6.02 -15.97
C SER A 50 -1.37 -7.24 -15.45
N TYR A 51 -1.91 -7.10 -14.26
CA TYR A 51 -2.86 -8.04 -13.66
C TYR A 51 -3.88 -7.27 -12.85
N GLU A 52 -5.00 -7.94 -12.60
CA GLU A 52 -6.13 -7.39 -11.86
C GLU A 52 -6.39 -8.28 -10.65
N CYS A 53 -6.67 -7.65 -9.52
CA CYS A 53 -7.30 -8.29 -8.36
C CYS A 53 -8.70 -7.70 -8.20
N SER A 54 -9.66 -8.49 -7.74
CA SER A 54 -11.04 -8.04 -7.52
C SER A 54 -11.67 -8.75 -6.34
N ASN A 55 -12.48 -8.04 -5.57
CA ASN A 55 -13.31 -8.59 -4.50
C ASN A 55 -14.80 -8.69 -4.92
N GLY A 56 -15.09 -8.66 -6.22
CA GLY A 56 -16.45 -8.66 -6.77
C GLY A 56 -17.18 -7.30 -6.74
N GLN A 57 -16.75 -6.35 -5.91
CA GLN A 57 -17.31 -4.99 -5.84
C GLN A 57 -16.40 -3.94 -6.48
N SER A 58 -15.10 -4.16 -6.38
CA SER A 58 -14.06 -3.26 -6.89
C SER A 58 -12.98 -4.07 -7.59
N THR A 59 -12.32 -3.45 -8.56
CA THR A 59 -11.22 -4.05 -9.31
C THR A 59 -10.01 -3.13 -9.20
N HIS A 60 -8.86 -3.70 -8.88
CA HIS A 60 -7.60 -2.99 -8.83
C HIS A 60 -6.67 -3.55 -9.91
N LYS A 61 -6.25 -2.70 -10.83
CA LYS A 61 -5.33 -3.03 -11.90
C LYS A 61 -3.93 -2.54 -11.56
N THR A 62 -2.98 -3.46 -11.54
CA THR A 62 -1.56 -3.14 -11.42
C THR A 62 -0.93 -3.14 -12.80
N ILE A 63 -0.16 -2.09 -13.12
CA ILE A 63 0.64 -2.01 -14.35
C ILE A 63 2.10 -1.81 -13.97
N ILE A 64 2.94 -2.73 -14.43
CA ILE A 64 4.38 -2.72 -14.22
C ILE A 64 5.06 -2.37 -15.53
N TRP A 65 5.82 -1.27 -15.53
CA TRP A 65 6.55 -0.75 -16.67
C TRP A 65 8.01 -1.21 -16.57
N ASP A 66 8.39 -2.22 -17.36
CA ASP A 66 9.78 -2.71 -17.46
C ASP A 66 10.50 -1.99 -18.59
N THR A 67 11.53 -1.21 -18.25
CA THR A 67 12.29 -0.45 -19.25
C THR A 67 13.42 -1.28 -19.88
N PRO A 68 13.82 -0.96 -21.13
CA PRO A 68 15.10 -1.42 -21.65
C PRO A 68 16.27 -0.97 -20.75
N GLY A 69 17.44 -1.59 -20.93
CA GLY A 69 18.67 -1.16 -20.26
C GLY A 69 19.04 0.27 -20.63
N ILE A 70 19.37 1.11 -19.65
CA ILE A 70 19.66 2.54 -19.87
C ILE A 70 20.82 2.76 -20.85
N GLU A 71 21.80 1.85 -20.91
CA GLU A 71 22.93 1.93 -21.83
C GLU A 71 22.54 1.78 -23.32
N SER A 72 21.32 1.32 -23.60
CA SER A 72 20.79 1.30 -24.97
C SER A 72 20.24 2.66 -25.41
N TRP A 73 20.27 3.67 -24.54
CA TRP A 73 19.66 4.97 -24.76
C TRP A 73 20.75 6.02 -25.00
N ASN A 74 20.54 6.90 -25.97
CA ASN A 74 21.48 7.98 -26.28
C ASN A 74 21.47 9.04 -25.16
N GLU A 75 22.62 9.57 -24.74
CA GLU A 75 22.76 10.39 -23.50
C GLU A 75 21.78 11.57 -23.42
N ASN A 76 21.57 12.29 -24.52
CA ASN A 76 20.62 13.42 -24.58
C ASN A 76 19.14 12.98 -24.62
N ASP A 77 18.88 11.74 -25.03
CA ASP A 77 17.53 11.18 -25.15
C ASP A 77 17.07 10.49 -23.87
N VAL A 78 18.00 9.94 -23.06
CA VAL A 78 17.69 9.24 -21.79
C VAL A 78 16.77 10.04 -20.87
N ARG A 79 17.10 11.32 -20.62
CA ARG A 79 16.35 12.16 -19.68
C ARG A 79 14.97 12.50 -20.23
N SER A 80 14.90 12.93 -21.49
CA SER A 80 13.64 13.25 -22.18
C SER A 80 12.73 12.02 -22.27
N TYR A 81 13.31 10.86 -22.58
CA TYR A 81 12.64 9.58 -22.63
C TYR A 81 12.07 9.18 -21.27
N LEU A 82 12.89 9.17 -20.21
CA LEU A 82 12.45 8.85 -18.86
C LEU A 82 11.40 9.84 -18.35
N ALA A 83 11.54 11.13 -18.64
CA ALA A 83 10.54 12.12 -18.30
C ALA A 83 9.20 11.81 -18.97
N SER A 84 9.22 11.53 -20.29
CA SER A 84 8.01 11.16 -21.02
C SER A 84 7.37 9.87 -20.47
N LEU A 85 8.19 8.91 -20.07
CA LEU A 85 7.74 7.65 -19.50
C LEU A 85 7.13 7.83 -18.10
N ILE A 86 7.73 8.68 -17.27
CA ILE A 86 7.17 9.03 -15.95
C ILE A 86 5.85 9.78 -16.10
N GLU A 87 5.75 10.71 -17.05
CA GLU A 87 4.49 11.42 -17.32
C GLU A 87 3.40 10.47 -17.83
N GLN A 88 3.77 9.52 -18.70
CA GLN A 88 2.83 8.54 -19.22
C GLN A 88 2.40 7.52 -18.16
N ALA A 89 3.35 7.00 -17.39
CA ALA A 89 3.11 5.93 -16.44
C ALA A 89 2.49 6.43 -15.14
N GLN A 90 2.79 7.67 -14.71
CA GLN A 90 2.40 8.22 -13.41
C GLN A 90 2.61 7.20 -12.28
N PRO A 91 3.85 6.70 -12.09
CA PRO A 91 4.11 5.61 -11.16
C PRO A 91 3.98 6.10 -9.71
N LEU A 92 3.39 5.29 -8.85
CA LEU A 92 3.44 5.55 -7.41
C LEU A 92 4.84 5.28 -6.84
N CYS A 93 5.58 4.36 -7.47
CA CYS A 93 6.91 3.95 -7.08
C CYS A 93 7.77 3.70 -8.33
N MET A 94 9.00 4.20 -8.28
CA MET A 94 10.07 3.90 -9.22
C MET A 94 11.12 3.02 -8.52
N ILE A 95 11.42 1.87 -9.12
CA ILE A 95 12.46 0.95 -8.64
C ILE A 95 13.63 1.00 -9.61
N TYR A 96 14.74 1.57 -9.17
CA TYR A 96 15.99 1.58 -9.93
C TYR A 96 16.84 0.37 -9.52
N CYS A 97 17.14 -0.50 -10.48
CA CYS A 97 17.93 -1.70 -10.27
C CYS A 97 19.37 -1.48 -10.76
N ALA A 98 20.35 -1.85 -9.94
CA ALA A 98 21.73 -2.04 -10.36
C ALA A 98 22.24 -3.38 -9.82
N SER A 99 23.19 -4.02 -10.50
CA SER A 99 23.84 -5.22 -10.00
C SER A 99 25.34 -4.99 -9.83
N PRO A 100 26.02 -5.75 -8.96
CA PRO A 100 27.48 -5.72 -8.89
C PRO A 100 28.10 -5.96 -10.28
N GLY A 101 28.95 -5.05 -10.73
CA GLY A 101 29.57 -5.11 -12.07
C GLY A 101 28.74 -4.51 -13.21
N SER A 102 27.54 -3.98 -12.95
CA SER A 102 26.85 -3.11 -13.91
C SER A 102 27.39 -1.68 -13.82
N PHE A 103 27.57 -1.03 -14.97
CA PHE A 103 27.89 0.39 -15.01
C PHE A 103 26.59 1.20 -15.01
N ALA A 104 26.50 2.16 -14.08
CA ALA A 104 25.42 3.13 -14.05
C ALA A 104 26.02 4.53 -14.23
N ILE A 105 25.42 5.32 -15.12
CA ILE A 105 25.77 6.73 -15.28
C ILE A 105 25.12 7.49 -14.13
N LEU A 106 25.92 7.87 -13.13
CA LEU A 106 25.45 8.48 -11.88
C LEU A 106 24.66 9.77 -12.12
N ASP A 107 25.04 10.57 -13.11
CA ASP A 107 24.34 11.80 -13.48
C ASP A 107 22.91 11.55 -13.98
N HIS A 108 22.64 10.38 -14.56
CA HIS A 108 21.29 10.00 -14.97
C HIS A 108 20.45 9.58 -13.75
N ILE A 109 21.04 8.85 -12.82
CA ILE A 109 20.36 8.45 -11.57
C ILE A 109 20.04 9.69 -10.74
N GLN A 110 21.01 10.60 -10.56
CA GLN A 110 20.80 11.83 -9.81
C GLN A 110 19.67 12.67 -10.40
N TRP A 111 19.65 12.85 -11.73
CA TRP A 111 18.55 13.54 -12.40
C TRP A 111 17.21 12.83 -12.19
N LEU A 112 17.17 11.51 -12.31
CA LEU A 112 15.96 10.71 -12.12
C LEU A 112 15.41 10.84 -10.70
N LEU A 113 16.29 10.83 -9.68
CA LEU A 113 15.93 11.04 -8.28
C LEU A 113 15.32 12.44 -8.06
N HIS A 114 15.91 13.49 -8.65
CA HIS A 114 15.33 14.83 -8.61
C HIS A 114 13.94 14.87 -9.25
N GLU A 115 13.76 14.21 -10.40
CA GLU A 115 12.49 14.19 -11.13
C GLU A 115 11.39 13.44 -10.36
N CYS A 116 11.73 12.29 -9.77
CA CYS A 116 10.81 11.57 -8.90
C CYS A 116 10.44 12.38 -7.65
N SER A 117 11.41 13.02 -7.00
CA SER A 117 11.15 13.90 -5.85
C SER A 117 10.21 15.05 -6.22
N ARG A 118 10.43 15.72 -7.36
CA ARG A 118 9.56 16.81 -7.85
C ARG A 118 8.12 16.36 -8.09
N LYS A 119 7.93 15.09 -8.48
CA LYS A 119 6.62 14.50 -8.79
C LYS A 119 6.01 13.72 -7.64
N ASN A 120 6.62 13.73 -6.45
CA ASN A 120 6.21 12.92 -5.29
C ASN A 120 6.11 11.41 -5.61
N ILE A 121 7.05 10.90 -6.39
CA ILE A 121 7.18 9.48 -6.73
C ILE A 121 8.19 8.86 -5.77
N PHE A 122 7.78 7.81 -5.05
CA PHE A 122 8.68 7.09 -4.15
C PHE A 122 9.78 6.37 -4.93
N CYS A 123 11.03 6.43 -4.46
CA CYS A 123 12.17 5.80 -5.12
C CYS A 123 12.75 4.63 -4.31
N ALA A 124 12.82 3.44 -4.90
CA ALA A 124 13.60 2.33 -4.35
C ALA A 124 14.87 2.12 -5.18
N LEU A 125 16.04 2.37 -4.60
CA LEU A 125 17.33 2.06 -5.21
C LEU A 125 17.76 0.66 -4.76
N VAL A 126 17.76 -0.29 -5.68
CA VAL A 126 17.87 -1.72 -5.38
C VAL A 126 19.14 -2.29 -6.01
N CYS A 127 20.06 -2.75 -5.16
CA CYS A 127 21.20 -3.56 -5.58
C CYS A 127 20.74 -5.02 -5.72
N THR A 128 20.46 -5.45 -6.94
CA THR A 128 20.05 -6.81 -7.26
C THR A 128 21.23 -7.77 -7.30
N ASN A 129 20.93 -9.07 -7.39
CA ASN A 129 21.93 -10.14 -7.43
C ASN A 129 22.94 -10.03 -6.27
N MET A 130 22.47 -9.74 -5.06
CA MET A 130 23.34 -9.39 -3.93
C MET A 130 24.32 -10.51 -3.51
N TRP A 131 24.09 -11.75 -3.95
CA TRP A 131 25.03 -12.85 -3.74
C TRP A 131 26.16 -12.88 -4.77
N THR A 132 26.02 -12.17 -5.88
CA THR A 132 27.02 -12.07 -6.95
C THR A 132 27.98 -10.91 -6.73
N GLY A 133 29.25 -11.10 -7.11
CA GLY A 133 30.24 -10.01 -7.16
C GLY A 133 30.74 -9.50 -5.80
N ARG A 134 31.86 -8.76 -5.85
CA ARG A 134 32.53 -8.21 -4.66
C ARG A 134 32.10 -6.78 -4.33
N TYR A 135 31.48 -6.07 -5.28
CA TYR A 135 31.23 -4.63 -5.22
C TYR A 135 29.79 -4.23 -4.83
N ARG A 136 29.01 -5.14 -4.25
CA ARG A 136 27.62 -4.84 -3.84
C ARG A 136 27.52 -3.70 -2.83
N GLN A 137 28.45 -3.64 -1.88
CA GLN A 137 28.45 -2.59 -0.87
C GLN A 137 28.82 -1.24 -1.48
N GLU A 138 29.66 -1.21 -2.51
CA GLU A 138 30.00 0.01 -3.23
C GLU A 138 28.77 0.56 -3.98
N VAL A 139 27.97 -0.32 -4.61
CA VAL A 139 26.69 0.09 -5.24
C VAL A 139 25.74 0.71 -4.20
N VAL A 140 25.56 0.06 -3.04
CA VAL A 140 24.71 0.57 -1.95
C VAL A 140 25.23 1.90 -1.42
N ASN A 141 26.54 2.01 -1.16
CA ASN A 141 27.16 3.24 -0.67
C ASN A 141 26.99 4.39 -1.67
N GLU A 142 27.11 4.10 -2.95
CA GLU A 142 26.94 5.09 -4.02
C GLU A 142 25.48 5.55 -4.14
N PHE A 143 24.52 4.64 -4.02
CA PHE A 143 23.10 5.00 -3.92
C PHE A 143 22.81 5.88 -2.70
N CYS A 144 23.36 5.55 -1.53
CA CYS A 144 23.24 6.39 -0.34
C CYS A 144 23.88 7.77 -0.54
N ARG A 145 25.04 7.83 -1.19
CA ARG A 145 25.72 9.10 -1.54
C ARG A 145 24.84 9.96 -2.43
N LEU A 146 24.26 9.38 -3.49
CA LEU A 146 23.36 10.10 -4.41
C LEU A 146 22.11 10.62 -3.70
N LEU A 147 21.45 9.81 -2.88
CA LEU A 147 20.27 10.26 -2.13
C LEU A 147 20.62 11.35 -1.12
N SER A 148 21.77 11.28 -0.47
CA SER A 148 22.24 12.34 0.45
C SER A 148 22.52 13.65 -0.28
N LEU A 149 22.92 13.60 -1.56
CA LEU A 149 23.08 14.79 -2.40
C LEU A 149 21.74 15.38 -2.83
N VAL A 150 20.79 14.53 -3.22
CA VAL A 150 19.45 14.97 -3.67
C VAL A 150 18.60 15.45 -2.48
N HIS A 151 18.78 14.86 -1.30
CA HIS A 151 18.02 15.11 -0.09
C HIS A 151 18.92 15.44 1.12
N PRO A 152 19.66 16.57 1.10
CA PRO A 152 20.66 16.90 2.11
C PRO A 152 20.10 17.10 3.53
N ASN A 153 18.79 17.32 3.66
CA ASN A 153 18.10 17.56 4.93
C ASN A 153 17.50 16.30 5.55
N ILE A 154 17.59 15.14 4.87
CA ILE A 154 17.05 13.87 5.38
C ILE A 154 18.18 13.08 6.03
N HIS A 155 17.99 12.71 7.30
CA HIS A 155 18.89 11.81 8.00
C HIS A 155 18.47 10.36 7.74
N PRO A 156 19.31 9.55 7.08
CA PRO A 156 18.94 8.18 6.78
C PRO A 156 18.85 7.34 8.06
N THR A 157 17.88 6.43 8.09
CA THR A 157 17.74 5.41 9.14
C THR A 157 17.95 4.03 8.53
N THR A 158 18.48 3.09 9.31
CA THR A 158 18.74 1.72 8.83
C THR A 158 17.97 0.72 9.68
N GLU A 159 17.21 -0.15 9.03
CA GLU A 159 16.57 -1.32 9.63
C GLU A 159 16.97 -2.56 8.84
N GLY A 160 17.74 -3.46 9.46
CA GLY A 160 18.30 -4.62 8.77
C GLY A 160 19.16 -4.20 7.58
N ASN A 161 18.78 -4.65 6.37
CA ASN A 161 19.50 -4.37 5.13
C ASN A 161 18.91 -3.18 4.34
N ILE A 162 17.97 -2.45 4.90
CA ILE A 162 17.31 -1.31 4.24
C ILE A 162 17.76 -0.01 4.89
N THR A 163 18.17 0.95 4.06
CA THR A 163 18.41 2.33 4.46
C THR A 163 17.27 3.20 3.94
N TYR A 164 16.52 3.81 4.84
CA TYR A 164 15.37 4.67 4.54
C TYR A 164 15.78 6.13 4.50
N TYR A 165 15.22 6.87 3.55
CA TYR A 165 15.29 8.32 3.44
C TYR A 165 13.87 8.86 3.62
N ASP A 166 13.33 8.68 4.83
CA ASP A 166 11.97 9.08 5.22
C ASP A 166 10.90 8.57 4.21
N LYS A 167 9.98 9.43 3.77
CA LYS A 167 8.88 9.09 2.85
C LYS A 167 9.24 9.25 1.36
N VAL A 168 10.50 9.54 1.01
CA VAL A 168 10.89 9.82 -0.38
C VAL A 168 11.63 8.67 -1.06
N ALA A 169 12.48 7.93 -0.33
CA ALA A 169 13.27 6.87 -0.93
C ALA A 169 13.74 5.80 0.06
N LEU A 170 14.20 4.67 -0.49
CA LEU A 170 14.98 3.68 0.24
C LEU A 170 16.11 3.11 -0.62
N VAL A 171 17.11 2.52 0.04
CA VAL A 171 18.19 1.75 -0.56
C VAL A 171 18.21 0.36 0.06
N THR A 172 18.29 -0.69 -0.77
CA THR A 172 18.39 -2.07 -0.29
C THR A 172 19.14 -2.98 -1.25
N MET A 173 19.39 -4.21 -0.80
CA MET A 173 19.94 -5.32 -1.59
C MET A 173 18.92 -6.44 -1.71
N VAL A 174 18.81 -7.05 -2.89
CA VAL A 174 17.91 -8.19 -3.11
C VAL A 174 18.57 -9.28 -3.96
N ASN A 175 18.16 -10.52 -3.71
CA ASN A 175 18.41 -11.65 -4.61
C ASN A 175 17.06 -12.31 -4.92
N SER A 176 16.53 -12.04 -6.12
CA SER A 176 15.17 -12.44 -6.51
C SER A 176 15.03 -13.93 -6.87
N GLN A 177 16.14 -14.64 -7.01
CA GLN A 177 16.17 -16.06 -7.35
C GLN A 177 17.24 -16.77 -6.51
N GLU A 178 17.30 -18.09 -6.57
CA GLU A 178 18.36 -18.84 -5.93
C GLU A 178 19.72 -18.53 -6.58
N TYR A 179 20.75 -18.27 -5.78
CA TYR A 179 22.12 -18.17 -6.26
C TYR A 179 22.81 -19.53 -6.10
N VAL A 180 23.38 -20.02 -7.19
CA VAL A 180 24.12 -21.27 -7.25
C VAL A 180 25.49 -20.99 -7.86
N ASP A 181 26.52 -21.41 -7.14
CA ASP A 181 27.92 -21.36 -7.57
C ASP A 181 28.48 -22.78 -7.46
N GLU A 182 28.48 -23.48 -8.60
CA GLU A 182 28.85 -24.90 -8.67
C GLU A 182 30.35 -25.10 -8.36
N ASP A 183 31.19 -24.17 -8.80
CA ASP A 183 32.64 -24.21 -8.61
C ASP A 183 33.03 -24.18 -7.12
N PHE A 184 32.26 -23.44 -6.32
CA PHE A 184 32.49 -23.31 -4.88
C PHE A 184 31.47 -24.08 -4.01
N SER A 185 30.57 -24.84 -4.63
CA SER A 185 29.46 -25.52 -3.94
C SER A 185 28.65 -24.59 -3.03
N VAL A 186 28.48 -23.32 -3.43
CA VAL A 186 27.71 -22.33 -2.67
C VAL A 186 26.30 -22.26 -3.22
N LYS A 187 25.33 -22.38 -2.32
CA LYS A 187 23.91 -22.25 -2.61
C LYS A 187 23.28 -21.27 -1.63
N LYS A 188 22.63 -20.21 -2.13
CA LYS A 188 21.95 -19.19 -1.30
C LYS A 188 20.52 -19.00 -1.78
N PRO A 189 19.52 -19.01 -0.87
CA PRO A 189 18.14 -18.81 -1.26
C PRO A 189 17.88 -17.38 -1.75
N PRO A 190 16.72 -17.15 -2.42
CA PRO A 190 16.18 -15.81 -2.59
C PRO A 190 16.09 -15.08 -1.25
N SER A 191 16.30 -13.76 -1.25
CA SER A 191 16.28 -12.95 -0.02
C SER A 191 16.13 -11.46 -0.34
N GLY A 192 15.50 -10.70 0.57
CA GLY A 192 15.36 -9.24 0.48
C GLY A 192 14.12 -8.76 -0.27
N VAL A 193 13.37 -9.65 -0.94
CA VAL A 193 12.21 -9.27 -1.77
C VAL A 193 11.05 -8.84 -0.88
N GLU A 194 10.74 -9.63 0.14
CA GLU A 194 9.69 -9.35 1.10
C GLU A 194 9.99 -8.07 1.89
N GLU A 195 11.25 -7.87 2.29
CA GLU A 195 11.68 -6.66 2.99
C GLU A 195 11.61 -5.43 2.07
N LEU A 196 11.95 -5.55 0.79
CA LEU A 196 11.77 -4.49 -0.20
C LEU A 196 10.29 -4.11 -0.31
N ILE A 197 9.39 -5.09 -0.44
CA ILE A 197 7.95 -4.85 -0.56
C ILE A 197 7.42 -4.14 0.69
N PHE A 198 7.78 -4.64 1.88
CA PHE A 198 7.38 -4.03 3.15
C PHE A 198 7.95 -2.60 3.28
N GLY A 199 9.24 -2.45 2.96
CA GLY A 199 9.97 -1.19 3.04
C GLY A 199 9.37 -0.09 2.17
N ILE A 200 8.96 -0.42 0.95
CA ILE A 200 8.21 0.52 0.09
C ILE A 200 6.89 0.88 0.77
N GLY A 201 6.08 -0.11 1.17
CA GLY A 201 4.76 0.11 1.76
C GLY A 201 4.77 1.04 2.97
N GLN A 202 5.67 0.83 3.93
CA GLN A 202 5.73 1.66 5.15
C GLN A 202 6.19 3.11 4.91
N CYS A 203 6.84 3.38 3.77
CA CYS A 203 7.28 4.73 3.40
C CYS A 203 6.22 5.50 2.62
N LEU A 204 5.16 4.84 2.17
CA LEU A 204 4.06 5.50 1.48
C LEU A 204 3.07 6.08 2.50
N ASN A 205 2.31 7.10 2.06
CA ASN A 205 1.13 7.52 2.81
C ASN A 205 0.05 6.42 2.75
N ARG A 206 -0.98 6.53 3.58
CA ARG A 206 -1.99 5.47 3.75
C ARG A 206 -2.61 5.01 2.43
N ASP A 207 -3.04 5.94 1.57
CA ASP A 207 -3.70 5.61 0.30
C ASP A 207 -2.76 4.91 -0.67
N LEU A 208 -1.54 5.42 -0.82
CA LEU A 208 -0.51 4.84 -1.68
C LEU A 208 0.00 3.50 -1.12
N MET A 209 0.06 3.34 0.20
CA MET A 209 0.42 2.09 0.86
C MET A 209 -0.59 0.99 0.54
N PHE A 210 -1.90 1.26 0.63
CA PHE A 210 -2.92 0.28 0.24
C PHE A 210 -2.90 -0.01 -1.26
N ALA A 211 -2.67 1.01 -2.09
CA ALA A 211 -2.48 0.82 -3.54
C ALA A 211 -1.28 -0.08 -3.85
N TRP A 212 -0.16 0.13 -3.16
CA TRP A 212 1.04 -0.72 -3.24
C TRP A 212 0.76 -2.15 -2.76
N PHE A 213 0.10 -2.34 -1.62
CA PHE A 213 -0.21 -3.67 -1.11
C PHE A 213 -1.21 -4.44 -1.99
N ARG A 214 -2.21 -3.77 -2.58
CA ARG A 214 -3.03 -4.35 -3.66
C ARG A 214 -2.18 -4.77 -4.85
N SER A 215 -1.18 -3.96 -5.18
CA SER A 215 -0.22 -4.27 -6.24
C SER A 215 0.65 -5.48 -5.92
N VAL A 216 0.74 -5.97 -4.69
CA VAL A 216 1.52 -7.19 -4.37
C VAL A 216 0.65 -8.28 -3.72
N SER A 217 -0.68 -8.20 -3.88
CA SER A 217 -1.61 -9.11 -3.20
C SER A 217 -1.38 -10.59 -3.54
N GLN A 218 -0.85 -10.87 -4.73
CA GLN A 218 -0.57 -12.21 -5.24
C GLN A 218 0.72 -12.83 -4.68
N ASN A 219 1.52 -12.06 -3.91
CA ASN A 219 2.76 -12.54 -3.31
C ASN A 219 2.53 -13.16 -1.93
N PHE A 220 2.06 -14.41 -1.91
CA PHE A 220 1.83 -15.19 -0.68
C PHE A 220 3.06 -15.28 0.23
N SER A 221 4.29 -15.33 -0.33
CA SER A 221 5.53 -15.36 0.46
C SER A 221 5.67 -14.10 1.31
N PHE A 222 5.43 -12.94 0.70
CA PHE A 222 5.47 -11.65 1.39
C PHE A 222 4.47 -11.59 2.54
N TRP A 223 3.21 -11.91 2.28
CA TRP A 223 2.15 -11.81 3.30
C TRP A 223 2.37 -12.75 4.48
N SER A 224 2.82 -13.97 4.22
CA SER A 224 3.12 -14.95 5.27
C SER A 224 4.37 -14.58 6.07
N THR A 225 5.44 -14.14 5.40
CA THR A 225 6.72 -13.78 6.04
C THR A 225 6.64 -12.48 6.82
N MET A 226 5.90 -11.49 6.32
CA MET A 226 5.81 -10.14 6.91
C MET A 226 4.58 -9.93 7.77
N SER A 227 3.81 -10.99 8.08
CA SER A 227 2.53 -10.91 8.81
C SER A 227 2.62 -10.11 10.12
N SER A 228 3.63 -10.39 10.96
CA SER A 228 3.83 -9.69 12.23
C SER A 228 4.18 -8.21 12.03
N LYS A 229 5.02 -7.89 11.03
CA LYS A 229 5.35 -6.48 10.71
C LYS A 229 4.15 -5.74 10.13
N LEU A 230 3.36 -6.39 9.29
CA LEU A 230 2.15 -5.84 8.69
C LEU A 230 1.05 -5.61 9.74
N SER A 231 0.88 -6.56 10.65
CA SER A 231 0.01 -6.44 11.82
C SER A 231 0.33 -5.18 12.63
N ASN A 232 1.62 -4.94 12.92
CA ASN A 232 2.06 -3.73 13.60
C ASN A 232 1.86 -2.46 12.75
N LEU A 233 2.22 -2.50 11.46
CA LEU A 233 2.09 -1.35 10.55
C LEU A 233 0.63 -0.91 10.38
N LEU A 234 -0.29 -1.86 10.30
CA LEU A 234 -1.72 -1.64 10.08
C LEU A 234 -2.51 -1.50 11.39
N ASN A 235 -1.86 -1.69 12.54
CA ASN A 235 -2.49 -1.74 13.86
C ASN A 235 -3.65 -2.76 13.93
N VAL A 236 -3.43 -3.95 13.36
CA VAL A 236 -4.39 -5.07 13.36
C VAL A 236 -3.77 -6.22 14.15
N PRO A 237 -4.46 -6.87 15.10
CA PRO A 237 -3.93 -8.02 15.84
C PRO A 237 -3.43 -9.11 14.88
N THR A 238 -2.33 -9.77 15.22
CA THR A 238 -1.70 -10.75 14.34
C THR A 238 -2.65 -11.93 14.03
N GLU A 239 -3.45 -12.36 15.02
CA GLU A 239 -4.45 -13.41 14.87
C GLU A 239 -5.54 -13.00 13.87
N ALA A 240 -6.04 -11.77 13.98
CA ALA A 240 -7.00 -11.20 13.05
C ALA A 240 -6.41 -11.08 11.65
N PHE A 241 -5.15 -10.66 11.54
CA PHE A 241 -4.44 -10.56 10.27
C PHE A 241 -4.33 -11.91 9.56
N TYR A 242 -4.08 -13.02 10.28
CA TYR A 242 -4.05 -14.35 9.67
C TYR A 242 -5.40 -14.78 9.10
N SER A 243 -6.51 -14.53 9.81
CA SER A 243 -7.85 -14.80 9.28
C SER A 243 -8.24 -13.87 8.12
N LEU A 244 -7.72 -12.64 8.10
CA LEU A 244 -7.88 -11.70 6.99
C LEU A 244 -7.06 -12.10 5.78
N TYR A 245 -5.88 -12.67 6.01
CA TYR A 245 -4.98 -13.11 4.96
C TYR A 245 -5.60 -14.24 4.12
N GLU A 246 -6.32 -15.17 4.76
CA GLU A 246 -7.11 -16.19 4.04
C GLU A 246 -8.16 -15.57 3.10
N ASN A 247 -8.54 -14.30 3.34
CA ASN A 247 -9.48 -13.49 2.54
C ASN A 247 -8.83 -12.18 2.04
N THR A 248 -7.54 -12.19 1.71
CA THR A 248 -6.73 -10.98 1.36
C THR A 248 -7.39 -10.06 0.34
N GLU A 249 -8.14 -10.62 -0.62
CA GLU A 249 -8.85 -9.86 -1.64
C GLU A 249 -9.99 -9.01 -1.05
N GLU A 250 -10.62 -9.38 0.06
CA GLU A 250 -11.63 -8.51 0.69
C GLU A 250 -10.95 -7.40 1.50
N PHE A 251 -9.98 -7.76 2.35
CA PHE A 251 -9.31 -6.82 3.26
C PHE A 251 -8.71 -5.60 2.53
N LEU A 252 -8.00 -5.84 1.43
CA LEU A 252 -7.32 -4.77 0.72
C LEU A 252 -8.30 -3.85 -0.02
N PHE A 253 -9.51 -4.29 -0.32
CA PHE A 253 -10.44 -3.55 -1.18
C PHE A 253 -11.44 -2.70 -0.41
N HIS A 254 -11.51 -2.86 0.90
CA HIS A 254 -12.23 -1.91 1.73
C HIS A 254 -11.45 -0.61 1.82
N ASP A 255 -12.06 0.46 1.31
CA ASP A 255 -11.75 1.82 1.75
C ASP A 255 -12.28 1.95 3.18
N ALA A 256 -11.75 1.15 4.09
CA ALA A 256 -12.02 1.32 5.49
C ALA A 256 -11.37 2.66 5.85
N GLU A 257 -12.20 3.68 5.99
CA GLU A 257 -12.08 4.63 7.08
C GLU A 257 -11.96 3.79 8.36
N ILE A 258 -10.76 3.27 8.63
CA ILE A 258 -10.40 2.79 9.96
C ILE A 258 -10.49 4.05 10.78
N ILE A 259 -11.64 4.20 11.42
CA ILE A 259 -11.93 5.22 12.42
C ILE A 259 -10.81 5.07 13.44
N ASP A 260 -9.97 6.10 13.56
CA ASP A 260 -9.02 6.18 14.66
C ASP A 260 -9.83 6.01 15.94
N VAL A 261 -9.62 4.90 16.65
CA VAL A 261 -10.28 4.65 17.91
C VAL A 261 -9.39 5.28 18.96
N PRO A 262 -9.71 6.47 19.52
CA PRO A 262 -8.87 7.02 20.56
C PRO A 262 -8.86 6.09 21.78
N GLU A 263 -7.65 5.87 22.30
CA GLU A 263 -7.40 5.21 23.58
C GLU A 263 -7.95 6.08 24.72
N GLN A 264 -9.25 5.96 25.03
CA GLN A 264 -9.80 6.49 26.27
C GLN A 264 -10.74 5.48 26.96
N LYS A 265 -10.57 5.38 28.28
CA LYS A 265 -11.18 4.44 29.24
C LYS A 265 -12.61 4.84 29.68
N HIS A 266 -13.48 5.20 28.74
CA HIS A 266 -14.89 5.46 29.08
C HIS A 266 -15.84 4.63 28.23
N ASN A 267 -16.96 4.22 28.84
CA ASN A 267 -18.04 3.46 28.23
C ASN A 267 -18.31 3.97 26.81
N LYS A 268 -17.95 3.16 25.81
CA LYS A 268 -18.06 3.55 24.41
C LYS A 268 -19.47 3.27 23.91
N LYS A 269 -20.07 4.28 23.29
CA LYS A 269 -21.35 4.20 22.61
C LYS A 269 -21.08 3.83 21.15
N LEU A 270 -21.33 2.57 20.80
CA LEU A 270 -21.30 2.14 19.40
C LEU A 270 -22.68 2.33 18.79
N VAL A 271 -22.76 3.01 17.63
CA VAL A 271 -24.00 3.19 16.87
C VAL A 271 -23.92 2.40 15.58
N PHE A 272 -24.79 1.39 15.46
CA PHE A 272 -24.94 0.59 14.24
C PHE A 272 -26.08 1.14 13.39
N THR A 273 -25.90 1.25 12.07
CA THR A 273 -27.01 1.51 11.13
C THR A 273 -27.24 0.33 10.21
N LEU A 274 -28.42 -0.29 10.30
CA LEU A 274 -28.76 -1.54 9.60
C LEU A 274 -30.00 -1.40 8.71
N LYS A 275 -30.12 -2.30 7.72
CA LYS A 275 -31.27 -2.37 6.81
C LYS A 275 -32.37 -3.35 7.25
N SER A 276 -32.10 -4.28 8.17
CA SER A 276 -33.12 -5.21 8.70
C SER A 276 -32.86 -5.61 10.15
N GLN A 277 -33.93 -5.86 10.91
CA GLN A 277 -33.92 -6.04 12.36
C GLN A 277 -33.71 -7.49 12.83
N GLY A 278 -33.83 -8.47 11.92
CA GLY A 278 -34.07 -9.88 12.26
C GLY A 278 -32.88 -10.66 12.85
N GLU A 279 -31.65 -10.29 12.53
CA GLU A 279 -30.46 -11.06 12.92
C GLU A 279 -29.78 -10.51 14.19
N LEU A 280 -30.12 -9.28 14.60
CA LEU A 280 -29.23 -8.52 15.46
C LEU A 280 -29.33 -8.79 16.96
N SER A 281 -30.50 -9.15 17.47
CA SER A 281 -30.69 -9.43 18.90
C SER A 281 -29.92 -10.69 19.33
N GLN A 282 -29.79 -11.68 18.45
CA GLN A 282 -28.96 -12.87 18.68
C GLN A 282 -27.46 -12.53 18.65
N ILE A 283 -27.07 -11.56 17.84
CA ILE A 283 -25.67 -11.13 17.68
C ILE A 283 -25.22 -10.29 18.88
N LEU A 284 -26.01 -9.31 19.29
CA LEU A 284 -25.70 -8.46 20.45
C LEU A 284 -25.61 -9.27 21.75
N SER A 285 -26.44 -10.30 21.89
CA SER A 285 -26.35 -11.20 23.05
C SER A 285 -25.09 -12.08 23.03
N ARG A 286 -24.62 -12.52 21.86
CA ARG A 286 -23.32 -13.23 21.72
C ARG A 286 -22.13 -12.34 22.03
N LEU A 287 -22.23 -11.04 21.74
CA LEU A 287 -21.18 -10.06 22.01
C LEU A 287 -21.17 -9.56 23.47
N GLY A 288 -22.08 -10.03 24.32
CA GLY A 288 -22.14 -9.65 25.73
C GLY A 288 -22.62 -8.21 25.98
N ALA A 289 -23.38 -7.62 25.04
CA ALA A 289 -23.97 -6.30 25.24
C ALA A 289 -24.93 -6.33 26.43
N LYS A 290 -24.69 -5.50 27.44
CA LYS A 290 -25.53 -5.47 28.66
C LYS A 290 -26.85 -4.74 28.43
N ASN A 291 -26.79 -3.65 27.69
CA ASN A 291 -27.92 -2.82 27.33
C ASN A 291 -27.87 -2.57 25.82
N SER A 292 -28.98 -2.79 25.14
CA SER A 292 -29.16 -2.39 23.75
C SER A 292 -30.43 -1.57 23.62
N LYS A 293 -30.33 -0.33 23.12
CA LYS A 293 -31.49 0.49 22.78
C LYS A 293 -31.57 0.61 21.27
N THR A 294 -32.71 0.25 20.69
CA THR A 294 -32.97 0.37 19.26
C THR A 294 -33.80 1.63 19.02
N GLU A 295 -33.23 2.57 18.29
CA GLU A 295 -33.94 3.76 17.83
C GLU A 295 -34.36 3.59 16.37
N HIS A 296 -35.59 4.01 16.07
CA HIS A 296 -36.16 3.92 14.73
C HIS A 296 -36.24 5.32 14.14
N SER A 297 -35.44 5.60 13.11
CA SER A 297 -35.65 6.78 12.26
C SER A 297 -36.26 6.32 10.94
N LYS A 298 -37.45 6.84 10.61
CA LYS A 298 -38.05 6.67 9.29
C LYS A 298 -37.70 7.89 8.45
N THR A 299 -36.77 7.73 7.52
CA THR A 299 -36.62 8.62 6.36
C THR A 299 -37.30 7.99 5.15
N GLU A 300 -37.85 8.79 4.23
CA GLU A 300 -38.79 8.35 3.16
C GLU A 300 -38.28 7.23 2.23
N HIS A 301 -36.98 6.89 2.26
CA HIS A 301 -36.41 5.85 1.38
C HIS A 301 -35.58 4.75 2.09
N GLU A 302 -35.43 4.75 3.41
CA GLU A 302 -34.64 3.71 4.11
C GLU A 302 -35.05 3.59 5.59
N GLN A 303 -35.34 2.38 6.07
CA GLN A 303 -35.44 2.11 7.50
C GLN A 303 -34.03 2.02 8.08
N ARG A 304 -33.67 2.99 8.92
CA ARG A 304 -32.40 2.99 9.64
C ARG A 304 -32.64 2.63 11.10
N PHE A 305 -32.03 1.53 11.53
CA PHE A 305 -31.99 1.12 12.93
C PHE A 305 -30.71 1.65 13.53
N SER A 306 -30.78 2.54 14.52
CA SER A 306 -29.63 2.94 15.33
C SER A 306 -29.61 2.10 16.59
N ILE A 307 -28.53 1.36 16.85
CA ILE A 307 -28.40 0.59 18.09
C ILE A 307 -27.25 1.11 18.91
N ILE A 308 -27.57 1.41 20.16
CA ILE A 308 -26.62 1.84 21.18
C ILE A 308 -26.35 0.64 22.08
N ALA A 309 -25.11 0.16 22.09
CA ALA A 309 -24.68 -0.94 22.97
C ALA A 309 -23.57 -0.48 23.94
N GLU A 310 -23.72 -0.84 25.21
CA GLU A 310 -22.72 -0.60 26.26
C GLU A 310 -22.02 -1.91 26.64
N PHE A 311 -20.68 -1.86 26.74
CA PHE A 311 -19.83 -3.00 27.11
C PHE A 311 -18.97 -2.64 28.33
N GLU A 312 -19.00 -3.47 29.36
CA GLU A 312 -18.37 -3.16 30.66
C GLU A 312 -16.94 -3.68 30.85
N ASN A 313 -16.52 -4.75 30.14
CA ASN A 313 -15.24 -5.45 30.42
C ASN A 313 -14.81 -6.40 29.29
N VAL A 314 -15.03 -6.04 28.03
CA VAL A 314 -14.55 -6.89 26.93
C VAL A 314 -13.13 -6.44 26.57
N GLU A 315 -12.20 -7.39 26.43
CA GLU A 315 -10.91 -7.13 25.79
C GLU A 315 -11.22 -6.47 24.44
N HIS A 316 -11.00 -5.15 24.38
CA HIS A 316 -11.71 -4.24 23.46
C HIS A 316 -11.59 -4.61 21.98
N MET A 317 -10.58 -5.41 21.62
CA MET A 317 -10.29 -5.78 20.25
C MET A 317 -11.16 -6.93 19.72
N GLU A 318 -11.55 -7.91 20.53
CA GLU A 318 -12.31 -9.07 20.03
C GLU A 318 -13.76 -8.72 19.70
N ALA A 319 -14.40 -7.87 20.51
CA ALA A 319 -15.74 -7.35 20.19
C ALA A 319 -15.71 -6.41 18.98
N ILE A 320 -14.74 -5.50 18.89
CA ILE A 320 -14.59 -4.61 17.72
C ILE A 320 -14.30 -5.44 16.46
N TYR A 321 -13.49 -6.49 16.57
CA TYR A 321 -13.18 -7.40 15.48
C TYR A 321 -14.40 -8.20 15.02
N ASN A 322 -15.18 -8.77 15.94
CA ASN A 322 -16.42 -9.47 15.62
C ASN A 322 -17.46 -8.53 15.01
N ILE A 323 -17.56 -7.30 15.52
CA ILE A 323 -18.41 -6.23 14.98
C ILE A 323 -17.98 -5.85 13.55
N TRP A 324 -16.67 -5.74 13.31
CA TRP A 324 -16.09 -5.43 12.01
C TRP A 324 -16.34 -6.57 11.00
N GLN A 325 -16.12 -7.82 11.40
CA GLN A 325 -16.45 -9.02 10.60
C GLN A 325 -17.94 -9.08 10.22
N LEU A 326 -18.82 -8.69 11.14
CA LEU A 326 -20.25 -8.57 10.89
C LEU A 326 -20.60 -7.44 9.92
N ALA A 327 -19.95 -6.29 10.04
CA ALA A 327 -20.15 -5.19 9.10
C ALA A 327 -19.72 -5.55 7.68
N MET A 328 -18.66 -6.34 7.53
CA MET A 328 -18.17 -6.85 6.24
C MET A 328 -19.14 -7.81 5.55
N THR A 329 -19.91 -8.59 6.31
CA THR A 329 -20.78 -9.64 5.75
C THR A 329 -22.21 -9.18 5.44
N SER A 330 -22.66 -8.01 5.93
CA SER A 330 -24.11 -7.71 5.96
C SER A 330 -24.56 -6.29 5.52
N GLN A 331 -23.79 -5.57 4.70
CA GLN A 331 -24.11 -4.20 4.23
C GLN A 331 -24.41 -3.21 5.39
N VAL A 332 -23.59 -3.24 6.43
CA VAL A 332 -23.77 -2.39 7.63
C VAL A 332 -22.82 -1.21 7.57
N SER A 333 -23.30 -0.02 7.91
CA SER A 333 -22.43 1.14 8.17
C SER A 333 -22.29 1.33 9.68
N CYS A 334 -21.06 1.52 10.15
CA CYS A 334 -20.72 1.66 11.57
C CYS A 334 -20.06 3.01 11.81
N THR A 335 -20.52 3.75 12.81
CA THR A 335 -19.94 5.03 13.25
C THR A 335 -19.71 4.97 14.76
N MET A 336 -18.48 5.26 15.21
CA MET A 336 -18.20 5.47 16.63
C MET A 336 -18.39 6.94 16.96
N ASP A 337 -19.27 7.22 17.91
CA ASP A 337 -19.50 8.57 18.43
C ASP A 337 -18.76 8.69 19.76
N THR A 338 -17.74 9.54 19.79
CA THR A 338 -16.96 9.83 20.99
C THR A 338 -17.15 11.29 21.39
N ASP A 339 -18.33 11.67 21.82
CA ASP A 339 -18.47 12.77 22.77
C ASP A 339 -19.82 12.75 23.52
N ASN A 340 -19.72 13.07 24.80
CA ASN A 340 -20.84 13.29 25.69
C ASN A 340 -20.73 14.73 26.18
N GLN A 341 -21.17 15.72 25.38
CA GLN A 341 -21.48 17.06 25.90
C GLN A 341 -22.40 17.90 24.99
N ARG A 342 -23.52 18.31 25.62
CA ARG A 342 -24.46 19.42 25.35
C ARG A 342 -25.64 19.18 24.40
N GLU A 343 -26.82 19.11 25.02
CA GLU A 343 -28.09 19.57 24.47
C GLU A 343 -27.91 20.94 23.79
N ILE A 344 -28.24 21.00 22.51
CA ILE A 344 -28.62 22.25 21.84
C ILE A 344 -30.06 22.05 21.39
N SER A 345 -30.97 22.67 22.13
CA SER A 345 -32.34 22.93 21.70
C SER A 345 -32.30 23.89 20.51
N ILE A 346 -32.83 23.46 19.37
CA ILE A 346 -33.13 24.36 18.24
C ILE A 346 -34.59 24.79 18.41
N GLU A 347 -34.80 26.02 18.86
CA GLU A 347 -36.08 26.72 18.73
C GLU A 347 -36.31 27.16 17.29
N ASP A 348 -37.58 27.09 16.90
CA ASP A 348 -38.15 27.54 15.65
C ASP A 348 -37.74 28.96 15.27
N VAL A 349 -37.31 29.16 14.02
CA VAL A 349 -37.39 30.47 13.36
C VAL A 349 -38.32 30.33 12.16
N HIS A 350 -39.57 30.72 12.40
CA HIS A 350 -40.54 30.99 11.35
C HIS A 350 -40.11 32.20 10.50
N GLN A 351 -40.35 32.07 9.21
CA GLN A 351 -40.45 33.09 8.18
C GLN A 351 -41.13 34.39 8.67
N GLU A 352 -40.57 35.55 8.33
CA GLU A 352 -41.38 36.71 7.92
C GLU A 352 -40.73 37.38 6.71
N ASP A 353 -41.39 37.21 5.56
CA ASP A 353 -41.34 38.12 4.42
C ASP A 353 -41.85 39.49 4.85
N LYS A 354 -41.09 40.56 4.57
CA LYS A 354 -41.67 41.86 4.23
C LYS A 354 -40.89 42.56 3.14
N ASP A 355 -41.65 42.90 2.11
CA ASP A 355 -41.42 43.88 1.05
C ASP A 355 -40.61 45.11 1.50
N ASN A 356 -39.75 45.61 0.61
CA ASN A 356 -39.83 47.02 0.25
C ASN A 356 -39.20 47.35 -1.11
N HIS A 357 -39.99 48.08 -1.88
CA HIS A 357 -39.66 48.77 -3.12
C HIS A 357 -38.67 49.94 -2.93
N GLN A 358 -37.98 50.27 -4.03
CA GLN A 358 -37.57 51.62 -4.49
C GLN A 358 -36.47 52.39 -3.75
N LYS A 359 -35.31 52.60 -4.42
CA LYS A 359 -34.96 53.86 -5.14
C LYS A 359 -33.49 53.88 -5.62
N TYR A 360 -33.33 54.48 -6.81
CA TYR A 360 -32.13 54.89 -7.57
C TYR A 360 -31.43 53.85 -8.44
#